data_AF-A0A9Q9IBW5-F1
#
_entry.id   AF-A0A9Q9IBW5-F1
#
_cell.length_a   1.000
_cell.length_b   1.000
_cell.length_c   1.000
_cell.angle_alpha   90.00
_cell.angle_beta   90.00
_cell.angle_gamma   90.00
#
_symmetry.space_group_name_H-M   'P 1'
#
loop_
_entity.id
_entity.type
_entity.pdbx_description
1 polymer ?
#
loop_
_entity_poly.entity_id
_entity_poly.type
_entity_poly.pdbx_seq_one_letter_code
_entity_poly.pdbx_strand_id
1 'polypeptide(L)'
;MTRFGIQDYDPRWATCRRALTALHGARLSALAGLVLRHVWVVWDLDDDTWFTDAPVVLDFGATRLAIDHQKFADVALTWDSVDPARPIADDAFQLRWRPEALPGLAGLPGRTLHHVELLEWTGARGDAATGSVALGFDLTPAWLTVYNAMDENGFEHTPPDARYRRHRL
;
A
#
# COMPACT_ATOMS: atom_id res chain seq x y z
N MET A 1 -17.30 5.60 -12.70
CA MET A 1 -16.08 5.09 -13.36
C MET A 1 -15.26 4.42 -12.30
N THR A 2 -14.89 3.18 -12.51
CA THR A 2 -14.04 2.43 -11.59
C THR A 2 -12.59 2.82 -11.86
N ARG A 3 -11.81 3.15 -10.81
CA ARG A 3 -10.43 3.61 -10.96
C ARG A 3 -9.60 2.50 -11.65
N PHE A 4 -9.03 2.83 -12.81
CA PHE A 4 -8.26 1.94 -13.69
C PHE A 4 -8.96 0.63 -14.10
N GLY A 5 -10.29 0.59 -14.18
CA GLY A 5 -10.98 -0.64 -14.56
C GLY A 5 -10.91 -1.78 -13.51
N ILE A 6 -10.45 -1.49 -12.30
CA ILE A 6 -10.32 -2.48 -11.21
C ILE A 6 -11.68 -2.72 -10.59
N GLN A 7 -12.24 -3.92 -10.78
CA GLN A 7 -13.61 -4.24 -10.37
C GLN A 7 -13.80 -4.09 -8.84
N ASP A 8 -14.94 -3.51 -8.44
CA ASP A 8 -15.34 -3.30 -7.03
C ASP A 8 -14.35 -2.50 -6.17
N TYR A 9 -13.50 -1.70 -6.83
CA TYR A 9 -12.59 -0.79 -6.15
C TYR A 9 -13.25 0.57 -5.88
N ASP A 10 -13.54 0.84 -4.59
CA ASP A 10 -14.15 2.08 -4.09
C ASP A 10 -13.26 2.70 -2.99
N PRO A 11 -12.17 3.40 -3.36
CA PRO A 11 -11.24 3.96 -2.39
C PRO A 11 -11.85 5.12 -1.59
N ARG A 12 -11.70 5.05 -0.26
CA ARG A 12 -12.04 6.14 0.65
C ARG A 12 -10.77 6.80 1.18
N TRP A 13 -10.57 8.04 0.76
CA TRP A 13 -9.35 8.79 1.02
C TRP A 13 -9.32 9.39 2.44
N ALA A 14 -8.21 9.17 3.13
CA ALA A 14 -7.86 9.82 4.37
C ALA A 14 -6.61 10.69 4.16
N THR A 15 -6.59 11.87 4.78
CA THR A 15 -5.55 12.89 4.55
C THR A 15 -4.58 13.05 5.72
N CYS A 16 -4.80 12.32 6.81
CA CYS A 16 -3.94 12.41 7.99
C CYS A 16 -3.97 11.13 8.82
N ARG A 17 -2.93 10.96 9.64
CA ARG A 17 -2.78 9.82 10.55
C ARG A 17 -4.00 9.60 11.44
N ARG A 18 -4.55 10.68 12.02
CA ARG A 18 -5.71 10.57 12.93
C ARG A 18 -6.92 9.96 12.23
N ALA A 19 -7.18 10.36 10.98
CA ALA A 19 -8.27 9.81 10.19
C ALA A 19 -8.02 8.32 9.87
N LEU A 20 -6.81 7.96 9.45
CA LEU A 20 -6.43 6.56 9.23
C LEU A 20 -6.56 5.69 10.48
N THR A 21 -6.07 6.15 11.62
CA THR A 21 -6.21 5.42 12.89
C THR A 21 -7.68 5.22 13.24
N ALA A 22 -8.52 6.25 13.09
CA ALA A 22 -9.94 6.16 13.41
C ALA A 22 -10.70 5.20 12.49
N LEU A 23 -10.39 5.20 11.18
CA LEU A 23 -11.09 4.40 10.18
C LEU A 23 -10.58 2.95 10.11
N HIS A 24 -9.28 2.74 10.29
CA HIS A 24 -8.62 1.48 9.95
C HIS A 24 -7.73 0.91 11.05
N GLY A 25 -7.47 1.65 12.13
CA GLY A 25 -6.51 1.25 13.17
C GLY A 25 -6.74 -0.16 13.69
N ALA A 26 -7.97 -0.48 14.11
CA ALA A 26 -8.29 -1.82 14.62
C ALA A 26 -8.09 -2.94 13.59
N ARG A 27 -8.42 -2.69 12.31
CA ARG A 27 -8.23 -3.67 11.23
C ARG A 27 -6.76 -3.86 10.89
N LEU A 28 -5.97 -2.79 10.90
CA LEU A 28 -4.52 -2.84 10.70
C LEU A 28 -3.83 -3.59 11.85
N SER A 29 -4.18 -3.31 13.11
CA SER A 29 -3.66 -4.05 14.26
C SER A 29 -3.99 -5.55 14.17
N ALA A 30 -5.20 -5.90 13.68
CA ALA A 30 -5.64 -7.29 13.52
C ALA A 30 -4.88 -8.08 12.44
N LEU A 31 -4.06 -7.42 11.60
CA LEU A 31 -3.17 -8.12 10.67
C LEU A 31 -1.97 -8.77 11.37
N ALA A 32 -1.63 -8.33 12.59
CA ALA A 32 -0.53 -8.91 13.34
C ALA A 32 -0.76 -10.40 13.60
N GLY A 33 0.26 -11.22 13.35
CA GLY A 33 0.20 -12.68 13.42
C GLY A 33 -0.31 -13.35 12.14
N LEU A 34 -0.81 -12.60 11.15
CA LEU A 34 -1.18 -13.17 9.86
C LEU A 34 0.04 -13.36 8.96
N VAL A 35 -0.03 -14.36 8.08
CA VAL A 35 1.01 -14.66 7.09
C VAL A 35 0.70 -13.92 5.81
N LEU A 36 1.63 -13.09 5.34
CA LEU A 36 1.57 -12.46 4.03
C LEU A 36 1.69 -13.54 2.96
N ARG A 37 0.66 -13.68 2.12
CA ARG A 37 0.58 -14.64 1.02
C ARG A 37 1.13 -14.05 -0.27
N HIS A 38 0.69 -12.84 -0.59
CA HIS A 38 1.11 -12.16 -1.81
C HIS A 38 1.17 -10.64 -1.62
N VAL A 39 2.03 -10.00 -2.40
CA VAL A 39 1.97 -8.57 -2.70
C VAL A 39 1.70 -8.42 -4.19
N TRP A 40 0.51 -7.92 -4.52
CA TRP A 40 0.10 -7.70 -5.90
C TRP A 40 0.30 -6.23 -6.27
N VAL A 41 0.81 -6.03 -7.48
CA VAL A 41 0.89 -4.74 -8.15
C VAL A 41 0.17 -4.80 -9.47
N VAL A 42 -0.29 -3.65 -9.96
CA VAL A 42 -0.79 -3.53 -11.32
C VAL A 42 0.38 -3.28 -12.26
N TRP A 43 0.42 -3.99 -13.37
CA TRP A 43 1.48 -3.92 -14.35
C TRP A 43 0.94 -3.37 -15.65
N ASP A 44 1.63 -2.38 -16.21
CA ASP A 44 1.39 -1.89 -17.56
C ASP A 44 2.09 -2.82 -18.55
N LEU A 45 1.32 -3.42 -19.45
CA LEU A 45 1.84 -4.36 -20.44
C LEU A 45 2.43 -3.69 -21.67
N ASP A 46 2.02 -2.47 -21.96
CA ASP A 46 2.52 -1.71 -23.11
C ASP A 46 3.93 -1.20 -22.81
N ASP A 47 4.14 -0.70 -21.58
CA ASP A 47 5.43 -0.17 -21.13
C ASP A 47 6.30 -1.19 -20.36
N ASP A 48 5.77 -2.40 -20.10
CA ASP A 48 6.36 -3.45 -19.26
C ASP A 48 6.95 -2.89 -17.95
N THR A 49 6.13 -2.12 -17.24
CA THR A 49 6.52 -1.46 -15.98
C THR A 49 5.44 -1.60 -14.91
N TRP A 50 5.82 -1.36 -13.66
CA TRP A 50 4.85 -1.20 -12.59
C TRP A 50 4.02 0.06 -12.84
N PHE A 51 2.70 -0.10 -12.89
CA PHE A 51 1.74 1.00 -12.96
C PHE A 51 1.47 1.52 -11.54
N THR A 52 2.26 2.50 -11.11
CA THR A 52 2.36 3.00 -9.73
C THR A 52 1.12 3.79 -9.27
N ASP A 53 0.34 4.31 -10.20
CA ASP A 53 -0.93 5.02 -9.95
C ASP A 53 -2.03 4.14 -9.34
N ALA A 54 -1.96 2.82 -9.56
CA ALA A 54 -2.96 1.86 -9.10
C ALA A 54 -2.64 1.30 -7.71
N PRO A 55 -3.66 0.84 -6.96
CA PRO A 55 -3.47 0.28 -5.63
C PRO A 55 -2.51 -0.91 -5.60
N VAL A 56 -1.73 -0.98 -4.54
CA VAL A 56 -0.99 -2.18 -4.13
C VAL A 56 -1.88 -3.04 -3.25
N VAL A 57 -1.91 -4.36 -3.45
CA VAL A 57 -2.70 -5.27 -2.60
C VAL A 57 -1.78 -6.19 -1.80
N LEU A 58 -1.88 -6.11 -0.47
CA LEU A 58 -1.31 -7.09 0.45
C LEU A 58 -2.36 -8.15 0.80
N ASP A 59 -2.05 -9.40 0.46
CA ASP A 59 -2.94 -10.54 0.68
C ASP A 59 -2.49 -11.36 1.88
N PHE A 60 -3.33 -11.47 2.90
CA PHE A 60 -3.11 -12.27 4.11
C PHE A 60 -3.99 -13.54 4.13
N GLY A 61 -4.56 -13.94 2.99
CA GLY A 61 -5.46 -15.07 2.83
C GLY A 61 -6.92 -14.68 3.02
N ALA A 62 -7.41 -14.72 4.27
CA ALA A 62 -8.81 -14.39 4.56
C ALA A 62 -9.10 -12.88 4.49
N THR A 63 -8.05 -12.06 4.54
CA THR A 63 -8.12 -10.60 4.49
C THR A 63 -7.16 -10.07 3.44
N ARG A 64 -7.60 -9.11 2.66
CA ARG A 64 -6.78 -8.37 1.69
C ARG A 64 -6.86 -6.88 1.95
N LEU A 65 -5.71 -6.22 1.91
CA LEU A 65 -5.58 -4.78 2.08
C LEU A 65 -5.05 -4.16 0.78
N ALA A 66 -5.89 -3.39 0.10
CA ALA A 66 -5.49 -2.51 -0.98
C ALA A 66 -5.09 -1.15 -0.41
N ILE A 67 -3.92 -0.65 -0.80
CA ILE A 67 -3.31 0.61 -0.39
C ILE A 67 -3.10 1.44 -1.64
N ASP A 68 -3.57 2.68 -1.60
CA ASP A 68 -3.42 3.61 -2.73
C ASP A 68 -3.07 4.99 -2.21
N HIS A 69 -1.99 5.56 -2.72
CA HIS A 69 -1.58 6.93 -2.48
C HIS A 69 -1.97 7.78 -3.68
N GLN A 70 -2.42 9.01 -3.42
CA GLN A 70 -2.59 10.02 -4.47
C GLN A 70 -2.39 11.42 -3.90
N LYS A 71 -2.13 12.39 -4.78
CA LYS A 71 -1.79 13.78 -4.39
C LYS A 71 -0.64 13.77 -3.37
N PHE A 72 -0.38 14.86 -2.66
CA PHE A 72 0.74 14.90 -1.71
C PHE A 72 0.57 14.08 -0.43
N ALA A 73 -0.67 13.81 0.01
CA ALA A 73 -0.91 13.22 1.34
C ALA A 73 -2.16 12.34 1.43
N ASP A 74 -2.93 12.17 0.36
CA ASP A 74 -4.13 11.34 0.42
C ASP A 74 -3.73 9.87 0.34
N VAL A 75 -4.31 9.06 1.20
CA VAL A 75 -4.15 7.60 1.17
C VAL A 75 -5.48 6.92 1.41
N ALA A 76 -5.77 5.90 0.62
CA ALA A 76 -6.94 5.06 0.76
C ALA A 76 -6.53 3.64 1.19
N LEU A 77 -7.28 3.08 2.14
CA LEU A 77 -7.16 1.69 2.56
C LEU A 77 -8.48 0.98 2.27
N THR A 78 -8.50 0.13 1.26
CA THR A 78 -9.67 -0.64 0.85
C THR A 78 -9.48 -2.09 1.23
N TRP A 79 -10.52 -2.72 1.76
CA TRP A 79 -10.40 -4.04 2.33
C TRP A 79 -11.28 -5.04 1.59
N ASP A 80 -10.70 -6.19 1.25
CA ASP A 80 -11.34 -7.41 0.77
C ASP A 80 -12.09 -7.32 -0.58
N SER A 81 -12.43 -6.12 -1.06
CA SER A 81 -13.17 -5.91 -2.30
C SER A 81 -12.32 -6.03 -3.56
N VAL A 82 -11.05 -5.63 -3.50
CA VAL A 82 -10.11 -5.77 -4.63
C VAL A 82 -9.64 -7.22 -4.70
N ASP A 83 -9.89 -7.85 -5.85
CA ASP A 83 -9.52 -9.22 -6.13
C ASP A 83 -8.53 -9.33 -7.30
N PRO A 84 -7.23 -9.54 -7.02
CA PRO A 84 -6.21 -9.68 -8.06
C PRO A 84 -6.41 -10.87 -9.00
N ALA A 85 -7.29 -11.83 -8.67
CA ALA A 85 -7.65 -12.93 -9.58
C ALA A 85 -8.60 -12.48 -10.71
N ARG A 86 -9.25 -11.32 -10.57
CA ARG A 86 -10.14 -10.77 -11.60
C ARG A 86 -9.35 -9.88 -12.56
N PRO A 87 -9.67 -9.91 -13.86
CA PRO A 87 -9.00 -9.07 -14.84
C PRO A 87 -9.31 -7.60 -14.60
N ILE A 88 -8.33 -6.76 -14.92
CA ILE A 88 -8.49 -5.31 -15.00
C ILE A 88 -9.05 -4.99 -16.39
N ALA A 89 -10.14 -4.24 -16.46
CA ALA A 89 -10.80 -3.87 -17.71
C ALA A 89 -10.79 -2.34 -17.85
N ASP A 90 -9.70 -1.82 -18.40
CA ASP A 90 -9.50 -0.39 -18.65
C ASP A 90 -9.47 -0.12 -20.16
N ASP A 91 -10.11 0.96 -20.60
CA ASP A 91 -10.21 1.31 -22.02
C ASP A 91 -8.97 2.08 -22.52
N ALA A 92 -8.17 2.64 -21.62
CA ALA A 92 -7.01 3.46 -21.95
C ALA A 92 -5.68 2.70 -21.81
N PHE A 93 -5.58 1.76 -20.86
CA PHE A 93 -4.34 1.07 -20.53
C PHE A 93 -4.49 -0.47 -20.61
N GLN A 94 -3.45 -1.16 -21.08
CA GLN A 94 -3.37 -2.62 -21.02
C GLN A 94 -2.78 -3.07 -19.68
N LEU A 95 -3.64 -3.18 -18.65
CA LEU A 95 -3.21 -3.46 -17.27
C LEU A 95 -3.45 -4.91 -16.84
N ARG A 96 -2.54 -5.48 -16.04
CA ARG A 96 -2.72 -6.79 -15.38
C ARG A 96 -2.17 -6.82 -13.96
N TRP A 97 -2.82 -7.56 -13.06
CA TRP A 97 -2.24 -7.90 -11.77
C TRP A 97 -1.02 -8.80 -11.96
N ARG A 98 0.09 -8.48 -11.28
CA ARG A 98 1.26 -9.35 -11.15
C ARG A 98 1.63 -9.52 -9.67
N PRO A 99 1.79 -10.76 -9.18
CA PRO A 99 2.26 -11.01 -7.82
C PRO A 99 3.78 -10.84 -7.78
N GLU A 100 4.28 -10.12 -6.77
CA GLU A 100 5.70 -9.95 -6.48
C GLU A 100 6.59 -9.55 -7.68
N ALA A 101 6.06 -8.73 -8.60
CA ALA A 101 6.76 -8.39 -9.85
C ALA A 101 8.07 -7.59 -9.66
N LEU A 102 8.24 -6.98 -8.49
CA LEU A 102 9.40 -6.15 -8.17
C LEU A 102 10.42 -6.94 -7.32
N PRO A 103 11.74 -6.78 -7.54
CA PRO A 103 12.77 -7.55 -6.84
C PRO A 103 12.66 -7.51 -5.30
N GLY A 104 12.27 -6.38 -4.72
CA GLY A 104 12.10 -6.24 -3.27
C GLY A 104 10.87 -6.94 -2.68
N LEU A 105 9.94 -7.41 -3.51
CA LEU A 105 8.71 -8.09 -3.07
C LEU A 105 8.84 -9.60 -3.04
N ALA A 106 9.67 -10.19 -3.90
CA ALA A 106 9.78 -11.64 -4.10
C ALA A 106 10.11 -12.43 -2.81
N GLY A 107 10.80 -11.80 -1.86
CA GLY A 107 11.18 -12.41 -0.60
C GLY A 107 10.17 -12.24 0.55
N LEU A 108 9.04 -11.57 0.32
CA LEU A 108 8.07 -11.23 1.38
C LEU A 108 7.02 -12.31 1.66
N PRO A 109 6.46 -13.03 0.67
CA PRO A 109 5.51 -14.11 0.91
C PRO A 109 6.00 -15.16 1.93
N GLY A 110 5.08 -15.68 2.72
CA GLY A 110 5.35 -16.69 3.76
C GLY A 110 5.82 -16.10 5.10
N ARG A 111 6.09 -14.80 5.17
CA ARG A 111 6.45 -14.12 6.42
C ARG A 111 5.22 -13.79 7.26
N THR A 112 5.38 -13.88 8.57
CA THR A 112 4.35 -13.44 9.53
C THR A 112 4.52 -11.95 9.79
N LEU A 113 3.44 -11.19 9.72
CA LEU A 113 3.42 -9.79 10.09
C LEU A 113 3.48 -9.65 11.62
N HIS A 114 4.46 -8.94 12.14
CA HIS A 114 4.60 -8.70 13.58
C HIS A 114 3.74 -7.52 14.04
N HIS A 115 3.75 -6.41 13.30
CA HIS A 115 2.89 -5.26 13.53
C HIS A 115 2.86 -4.35 12.30
N VAL A 116 1.90 -3.42 12.31
CA VAL A 116 1.81 -2.32 11.35
C VAL A 116 2.23 -1.03 12.04
N GLU A 117 2.87 -0.13 11.29
CA GLU A 117 3.15 1.23 11.72
C GLU A 117 2.53 2.24 10.75
N LEU A 118 1.90 3.28 11.29
CA LEU A 118 1.64 4.50 10.55
C LEU A 118 2.89 5.39 10.66
N LEU A 119 3.49 5.71 9.52
CA LEU A 119 4.73 6.48 9.44
C LEU A 119 4.38 7.90 8.99
N GLU A 120 4.37 8.84 9.92
CA GLU A 120 4.03 10.24 9.65
C GLU A 120 5.29 11.03 9.29
N TRP A 121 5.33 11.62 8.11
CA TRP A 121 6.50 12.37 7.64
C TRP A 121 6.69 13.68 8.40
N THR A 122 7.85 13.86 9.02
CA THR A 122 8.25 15.10 9.71
C THR A 122 9.39 15.80 8.97
N GLY A 123 9.13 16.14 7.72
CA GLY A 123 10.06 16.86 6.84
C GLY A 123 10.56 18.20 7.38
N ALA A 124 11.50 18.80 6.66
CA ALA A 124 12.02 20.12 7.00
C ALA A 124 10.94 21.20 6.86
N ARG A 125 11.17 22.38 7.44
CA ARG A 125 10.23 23.51 7.33
C ARG A 125 9.99 23.85 5.85
N GLY A 126 8.73 23.83 5.43
CA GLY A 126 8.32 24.13 4.05
C GLY A 126 8.20 22.89 3.15
N ASP A 127 8.46 21.70 3.68
CA ASP A 127 8.22 20.45 2.97
C ASP A 127 6.71 20.17 2.82
N ALA A 128 6.25 20.09 1.57
CA ALA A 128 4.85 19.88 1.22
C ALA A 128 4.31 18.50 1.63
N ALA A 129 5.19 17.52 1.85
CA ALA A 129 4.81 16.19 2.32
C ALA A 129 4.65 16.11 3.84
N THR A 130 4.91 17.19 4.60
CA THR A 130 4.84 17.16 6.07
C THR A 130 3.44 16.74 6.53
N GLY A 131 3.36 15.67 7.33
CA GLY A 131 2.11 15.09 7.81
C GLY A 131 1.49 14.02 6.90
N SER A 132 2.07 13.76 5.72
CA SER A 132 1.72 12.59 4.91
C SER A 132 2.01 11.30 5.69
N VAL A 133 1.28 10.24 5.37
CA VAL A 133 1.37 8.97 6.10
C VAL A 133 1.70 7.85 5.14
N ALA A 134 2.81 7.15 5.41
CA ALA A 134 3.13 5.87 4.82
C ALA A 134 2.73 4.71 5.75
N LEU A 135 2.61 3.50 5.19
CA LEU A 135 2.29 2.28 5.93
C LEU A 135 3.53 1.41 6.01
N GLY A 136 4.00 1.14 7.24
CA GLY A 136 5.10 0.23 7.52
C GLY A 136 4.59 -1.13 7.99
N PHE A 137 5.20 -2.20 7.49
CA PHE A 137 4.87 -3.59 7.79
C PHE A 137 6.14 -4.32 8.26
N ASP A 138 6.15 -4.72 9.53
CA ASP A 138 7.24 -5.51 10.10
C ASP A 138 7.04 -6.99 9.78
N LEU A 139 7.87 -7.52 8.87
CA LEU A 139 7.88 -8.92 8.43
C LEU A 139 9.21 -9.58 8.82
N THR A 140 9.76 -9.23 9.99
CA THR A 140 11.11 -9.60 10.48
C THR A 140 11.59 -10.98 9.98
N PRO A 141 12.82 -11.07 9.42
CA PRO A 141 13.82 -10.01 9.27
C PRO A 141 13.59 -9.00 8.13
N ALA A 142 12.44 -9.03 7.44
CA ALA A 142 12.14 -8.10 6.35
C ALA A 142 11.29 -6.90 6.81
N TRP A 143 11.35 -5.81 6.06
CA TRP A 143 10.49 -4.64 6.23
C TRP A 143 9.86 -4.27 4.89
N LEU A 144 8.63 -3.77 4.91
CA LEU A 144 7.99 -3.15 3.75
C LEU A 144 7.33 -1.84 4.18
N THR A 145 7.67 -0.76 3.49
CA THR A 145 6.93 0.50 3.55
C THR A 145 6.21 0.72 2.24
N VAL A 146 4.92 1.06 2.29
CA VAL A 146 4.17 1.60 1.15
C VAL A 146 3.96 3.09 1.39
N TYR A 147 4.59 3.93 0.58
CA TYR A 147 4.60 5.38 0.76
C TYR A 147 4.12 6.11 -0.50
N ASN A 148 3.84 7.40 -0.32
CA ASN A 148 3.48 8.29 -1.41
C ASN A 148 4.74 8.79 -2.13
N ALA A 149 4.94 8.35 -3.36
CA ALA A 149 6.06 8.71 -4.22
C ALA A 149 5.68 9.83 -5.20
N MET A 150 5.20 10.96 -4.66
CA MET A 150 4.79 12.18 -5.38
C MET A 150 3.37 12.23 -5.97
N ASP A 151 2.45 11.38 -5.50
CA ASP A 151 1.08 11.10 -6.01
C ASP A 151 0.91 9.69 -6.56
N GLU A 152 2.00 8.93 -6.57
CA GLU A 152 2.05 7.52 -6.93
C GLU A 152 2.37 6.64 -5.70
N ASN A 153 2.17 5.32 -5.83
CA ASN A 153 2.61 4.35 -4.83
C ASN A 153 4.12 4.07 -4.96
N GLY A 154 4.81 4.00 -3.82
CA GLY A 154 6.24 3.64 -3.73
C GLY A 154 6.51 2.57 -2.67
N PHE A 155 7.62 1.85 -2.83
CA PHE A 155 8.10 0.86 -1.87
C PHE A 155 9.46 1.21 -1.29
N GLU A 156 9.63 0.93 0.01
CA GLU A 156 10.93 0.94 0.68
C GLU A 156 11.06 -0.34 1.53
N HIS A 157 12.22 -0.99 1.48
CA HIS A 157 12.46 -2.30 2.09
C HIS A 157 13.39 -2.22 3.30
N THR A 158 13.93 -1.03 3.57
CA THR A 158 14.71 -0.74 4.76
C THR A 158 13.82 -0.17 5.88
N PRO A 159 14.26 -0.27 7.15
CA PRO A 159 13.56 0.36 8.25
C PRO A 159 13.34 1.87 8.01
N PRO A 160 12.26 2.47 8.54
CA PRO A 160 11.90 3.85 8.23
C PRO A 160 13.01 4.85 8.57
N ASP A 161 13.19 5.82 7.68
CA ASP A 161 14.07 6.99 7.87
C ASP A 161 13.73 7.71 9.20
N ALA A 162 14.73 8.29 9.86
CA ALA A 162 14.57 9.01 11.13
C ALA A 162 13.63 10.23 11.04
N ARG A 163 13.33 10.71 9.83
CA ARG A 163 12.34 11.76 9.53
C ARG A 163 10.90 11.26 9.60
N TYR A 164 10.67 9.95 9.73
CA TYR A 164 9.34 9.43 10.04
C TYR A 164 9.13 9.42 11.55
N ARG A 165 8.04 10.05 12.00
CA ARG A 165 7.46 9.74 13.30
C ARG A 165 6.68 8.44 13.19
N ARG A 166 7.06 7.47 14.00
CA ARG A 166 6.52 6.10 13.96
C ARG A 166 5.38 5.95 14.96
N HIS A 167 4.25 5.43 14.49
CA HIS A 167 3.07 5.17 15.31
C HIS A 167 2.67 3.70 15.15
N ARG A 168 3.11 2.86 16.09
CA ARG A 168 2.79 1.43 16.09
C ARG A 168 1.32 1.20 16.43
N LEU A 169 0.68 0.30 15.68
CA LEU A 169 -0.69 -0.15 15.86
C LEU A 169 -0.74 -1.55 16.48
#